data_AF-A0A226NFW4-F1
#
_entry.id   AF-A0A226NFW4-F1
#
_cell.length_a   1.000
_cell.length_b   1.000
_cell.length_c   1.000
_cell.angle_alpha   90.00
_cell.angle_beta   90.00
_cell.angle_gamma   90.00
#
_symmetry.space_group_name_H-M   'P 1'
#
loop_
_entity.id
_entity.type
_entity.pdbx_description
1 polymer ?
#
loop_
_entity_poly.entity_id
_entity_poly.type
_entity_poly.pdbx_seq_one_letter_code
_entity_poly.pdbx_strand_id
1 'polypeptide(L)'
;MFINKKLFTTALLGLLVTLSIIALILSLVRVEDVTLPPTVQYGMVFDAGSSHTSLFVYEWDSDKQNNTGVVSQTLSCDVQGQYSLGKGLHVMAEIAKTMQEYPVAFYGAQIITGEEEGAYGWITINYLLESFTKYSPKAHMWVHPGADNSFGALDLGGASTQISFAPKGSLINWNKTSRFMLYGYNYNIYTHSYLCYGQNEMWKRLAKQLIVESSSSTIVEHPCYPKDYKETISLSSFRTSPCTNQSDPHLPLDDRNVTLEGRSNASGCLVAVKKLFNFSACGQSQDCSFDGIYQPPVSGQFFAFSAFYYNFNFLNLTEGQSLATVRETIERFCARTWEDV
;
A
#
# COMPACT_ATOMS: atom_id res chain seq x y z
N MET A 1 27.04 -77.35 -7.87
CA MET A 1 27.70 -76.94 -9.14
C MET A 1 28.60 -75.76 -8.81
N PHE A 2 29.91 -75.99 -8.79
CA PHE A 2 30.92 -75.00 -8.39
C PHE A 2 30.82 -73.78 -9.31
N ILE A 3 30.36 -72.64 -8.77
CA ILE A 3 30.55 -71.35 -9.45
C ILE A 3 32.06 -71.25 -9.70
N ASN A 4 32.41 -71.15 -10.98
CA ASN A 4 33.79 -71.24 -11.44
C ASN A 4 34.59 -70.15 -10.74
N LYS A 5 35.37 -70.50 -9.70
CA LYS A 5 36.13 -69.54 -8.88
C LYS A 5 36.93 -68.56 -9.75
N LYS A 6 37.39 -69.05 -10.90
CA LYS A 6 38.11 -68.30 -11.93
C LYS A 6 37.26 -67.17 -12.54
N LEU A 7 35.98 -67.41 -12.82
CA LEU A 7 35.04 -66.42 -13.35
C LEU A 7 34.71 -65.35 -12.31
N PHE A 8 34.55 -65.75 -11.05
CA PHE A 8 34.32 -64.83 -9.94
C PHE A 8 35.54 -63.94 -9.67
N THR A 9 36.75 -64.51 -9.69
CA THR A 9 37.99 -63.72 -9.52
C THR A 9 38.23 -62.78 -10.69
N THR A 10 37.92 -63.18 -11.94
CA THR A 10 38.05 -62.27 -13.09
C THR A 10 37.04 -61.13 -13.04
N ALA A 11 35.81 -61.39 -12.60
CA ALA A 11 34.80 -60.34 -12.43
C ALA A 11 35.19 -59.35 -11.33
N LEU A 12 35.72 -59.84 -10.21
CA LEU A 12 36.20 -59.00 -9.11
C LEU A 12 37.41 -58.14 -9.54
N LEU A 13 38.35 -58.72 -10.27
CA LEU A 13 39.50 -57.98 -10.81
C LEU A 13 39.04 -56.89 -11.79
N GLY A 14 38.09 -57.23 -12.68
CA GLY A 14 37.49 -56.27 -13.61
C GLY A 14 36.83 -55.10 -12.87
N LEU A 15 36.05 -55.39 -11.83
CA LEU A 15 35.41 -54.37 -10.99
C LEU A 15 36.45 -53.45 -10.33
N LEU A 16 37.50 -54.02 -9.73
CA LEU A 16 38.56 -53.25 -9.08
C LEU A 16 39.31 -52.34 -10.06
N VAL A 17 39.57 -52.82 -11.28
CA VAL A 17 40.18 -52.01 -12.34
C VAL A 17 39.24 -50.87 -12.74
N THR A 18 37.95 -51.13 -12.93
CA THR A 18 36.98 -50.08 -13.28
C THR A 18 36.86 -49.02 -12.18
N LEU A 19 36.81 -49.42 -10.91
CA LEU A 19 36.76 -48.49 -9.78
C LEU A 19 38.04 -47.65 -9.67
N SER A 20 39.21 -48.27 -9.93
CA SER A 20 40.50 -47.56 -9.92
C SER A 20 40.59 -46.53 -11.03
N ILE A 21 40.07 -46.85 -12.23
CA ILE A 21 40.00 -45.90 -13.36
C ILE A 21 39.06 -44.74 -13.02
N ILE A 22 37.88 -45.02 -12.45
CA ILE A 22 36.92 -43.99 -12.04
C ILE A 22 37.55 -43.07 -10.99
N ALA A 23 38.21 -43.63 -9.97
CA ALA A 23 38.88 -42.84 -8.93
C ALA A 23 40.01 -41.96 -9.51
N LEU A 24 40.81 -42.50 -10.44
CA LEU A 24 41.84 -41.73 -11.13
C LEU A 24 41.23 -40.58 -11.94
N ILE A 25 40.17 -40.83 -12.71
CA ILE A 25 39.46 -39.79 -13.47
C ILE A 25 38.94 -38.71 -12.53
N LEU A 26 38.24 -39.08 -11.46
CA LEU A 26 37.71 -38.12 -10.48
C LEU A 26 38.82 -37.33 -9.75
N SER A 27 40.02 -37.89 -9.62
CA SER A 27 41.18 -37.18 -9.04
C SER A 27 41.87 -36.21 -10.01
N LEU A 28 41.74 -36.45 -11.33
CA LEU A 28 42.34 -35.64 -12.39
C LEU A 28 41.40 -34.53 -12.88
N VAL A 29 40.10 -34.74 -12.77
CA VAL A 29 39.08 -33.72 -13.06
C VAL A 29 38.93 -32.85 -11.81
N ARG A 30 39.12 -31.53 -11.94
CA ARG A 30 38.62 -30.60 -10.90
C ARG A 30 37.11 -30.74 -10.85
N VAL A 31 36.62 -31.41 -9.81
CA VAL A 31 35.20 -31.38 -9.45
C VAL A 31 34.97 -30.01 -8.82
N GLU A 32 34.43 -29.09 -9.60
CA GLU A 32 33.81 -27.88 -9.06
C GLU A 32 32.37 -28.24 -8.70
N ASP A 33 31.96 -27.93 -7.47
CA ASP A 33 30.55 -28.02 -7.09
C ASP A 33 29.75 -27.06 -7.97
N VAL A 34 28.97 -27.60 -8.90
CA VAL A 34 28.00 -26.82 -9.66
C VAL A 34 26.85 -26.52 -8.71
N THR A 35 26.85 -25.31 -8.16
CA THR A 35 25.68 -24.78 -7.46
C THR A 35 24.56 -24.60 -8.46
N LEU A 36 23.55 -25.48 -8.40
CA LEU A 36 22.32 -25.27 -9.15
C LEU A 36 21.67 -23.97 -8.66
N PRO A 37 21.09 -23.14 -9.56
CA PRO A 37 20.40 -21.94 -9.15
C PRO A 37 19.31 -22.31 -8.13
N PRO A 38 19.12 -21.49 -7.07
CA PRO A 38 18.12 -21.77 -6.07
C PRO A 38 16.74 -21.85 -6.75
N THR A 39 15.99 -22.88 -6.39
CA THR A 39 14.63 -23.13 -6.92
C THR A 39 13.62 -22.08 -6.47
N VAL A 40 13.97 -21.30 -5.45
CA VAL A 40 13.14 -20.23 -4.86
C VAL A 40 13.96 -18.94 -4.81
N GLN A 41 13.33 -17.84 -5.20
CA GLN A 41 13.88 -16.49 -5.15
C GLN A 41 13.12 -15.66 -4.12
N TYR A 42 13.76 -14.60 -3.63
CA TYR A 42 13.20 -13.69 -2.64
C TYR A 42 13.32 -12.24 -3.09
N GLY A 43 12.37 -11.43 -2.64
CA GLY A 43 12.35 -9.98 -2.83
C GLY A 43 11.97 -9.29 -1.53
N MET A 44 12.55 -8.12 -1.29
CA MET A 44 12.28 -7.33 -0.09
C MET A 44 11.82 -5.94 -0.50
N VAL A 45 10.74 -5.47 0.12
CA VAL A 45 10.20 -4.12 -0.09
C VAL A 45 10.04 -3.44 1.27
N PHE A 46 10.69 -2.29 1.44
CA PHE A 46 10.43 -1.39 2.55
C PHE A 46 9.39 -0.37 2.10
N ASP A 47 8.19 -0.46 2.66
CA ASP A 47 7.15 0.55 2.53
C ASP A 47 7.38 1.62 3.60
N ALA A 48 7.94 2.76 3.18
CA ALA A 48 8.25 3.89 4.04
C ALA A 48 7.09 4.91 4.04
N GLY A 49 5.97 4.53 4.67
CA GLY A 49 4.79 5.37 4.79
C GLY A 49 4.99 6.59 5.70
N SER A 50 4.03 7.51 5.67
CA SER A 50 4.08 8.77 6.45
C SER A 50 4.06 8.58 7.98
N SER A 51 3.69 7.39 8.46
CA SER A 51 3.42 7.14 9.88
C SER A 51 4.18 5.95 10.45
N HIS A 52 4.59 5.01 9.60
CA HIS A 52 5.40 3.86 9.96
C HIS A 52 6.13 3.38 8.70
N THR A 53 7.18 2.61 8.92
CA THR A 53 7.86 1.86 7.86
C THR A 53 7.65 0.37 8.10
N SER A 54 7.26 -0.37 7.08
CA SER A 54 7.11 -1.83 7.14
C SER A 54 8.00 -2.50 6.10
N LEU A 55 8.62 -3.61 6.48
CA LEU A 55 9.36 -4.50 5.59
C LEU A 55 8.47 -5.67 5.21
N PHE A 56 8.35 -5.95 3.92
CA PHE A 56 7.72 -7.14 3.36
C PHE A 56 8.77 -7.99 2.64
N VAL A 57 8.77 -9.29 2.94
CA VAL A 57 9.58 -10.28 2.22
C VAL A 57 8.64 -11.14 1.39
N TYR A 58 8.94 -11.24 0.11
CA TYR A 58 8.23 -12.03 -0.88
C TYR A 58 9.11 -13.19 -1.34
N GLU A 59 8.48 -14.29 -1.72
CA GLU A 59 9.12 -15.46 -2.31
C GLU A 59 8.38 -15.90 -3.57
N TRP A 60 9.11 -16.51 -4.51
CA TRP A 60 8.54 -17.13 -5.72
C TRP A 60 9.45 -18.24 -6.25
N ASP A 61 8.88 -19.21 -6.94
CA ASP A 61 9.66 -20.23 -7.65
C ASP A 61 10.49 -19.61 -8.78
N SER A 62 11.75 -20.02 -8.92
CA SER A 62 12.64 -19.57 -9.98
C SER A 62 12.13 -19.95 -11.37
N ASP A 63 11.37 -21.05 -11.44
CA ASP A 63 10.69 -21.50 -12.64
C ASP A 63 9.41 -20.68 -12.83
N LYS A 64 9.36 -19.92 -13.92
CA LYS A 64 8.21 -19.07 -14.23
C LYS A 64 7.02 -19.92 -14.66
N GLN A 65 5.88 -19.77 -14.00
CA GLN A 65 4.61 -20.25 -14.52
C GLN A 65 4.06 -19.22 -15.51
N ASN A 66 3.97 -19.56 -16.81
CA ASN A 66 3.48 -18.63 -17.86
C ASN A 66 4.29 -17.31 -17.97
N ASN A 67 5.62 -17.38 -17.91
CA ASN A 67 6.53 -16.23 -17.92
C ASN A 67 6.38 -15.25 -16.72
N THR A 68 5.58 -15.60 -15.71
CA THR A 68 5.45 -14.87 -14.44
C THR A 68 5.87 -15.77 -13.26
N GLY A 69 6.44 -15.18 -12.21
CA GLY A 69 6.60 -15.89 -10.94
C GLY A 69 5.30 -15.80 -10.15
N VAL A 70 4.86 -16.89 -9.53
CA VAL A 70 3.79 -16.82 -8.54
C VAL A 70 4.42 -16.36 -7.24
N VAL A 71 4.28 -15.06 -6.96
CA VAL A 71 4.80 -14.39 -5.78
C VAL A 71 3.83 -14.51 -4.61
N SER A 72 4.35 -14.84 -3.43
CA SER A 72 3.65 -14.82 -2.15
C SER A 72 4.46 -14.07 -1.09
N GLN A 73 3.77 -13.39 -0.16
CA GLN A 73 4.42 -12.80 1.01
C GLN A 73 4.74 -13.91 2.02
N THR A 74 5.98 -13.93 2.52
CA THR A 74 6.47 -14.93 3.49
C THR A 74 6.74 -14.32 4.87
N LEU A 75 7.16 -13.05 4.93
CA LEU A 75 7.45 -12.35 6.18
C LEU A 75 7.02 -10.88 6.10
N SER A 76 6.61 -10.30 7.23
CA SER A 76 6.47 -8.86 7.41
C SER A 76 7.07 -8.42 8.75
N CYS A 77 7.60 -7.19 8.81
CA CYS A 77 8.18 -6.60 10.03
C CYS A 77 7.91 -5.09 10.08
N ASP A 78 7.38 -4.62 11.21
CA ASP A 78 7.15 -3.19 11.44
C ASP A 78 8.34 -2.55 12.15
N VAL A 79 8.87 -1.47 11.58
CA VAL A 79 10.04 -0.77 12.13
C VAL A 79 9.61 0.07 13.34
N GLN A 80 10.30 -0.09 14.46
CA GLN A 80 10.05 0.70 15.67
C GLN A 80 10.66 2.10 15.57
N GLY A 81 9.85 3.15 15.71
CA GLY A 81 10.29 4.55 15.80
C GLY A 81 9.37 5.53 15.07
N GLN A 82 9.42 6.81 15.45
CA GLN A 82 8.76 7.91 14.74
C GLN A 82 9.76 8.64 13.85
N TYR A 83 9.51 8.70 12.54
CA TYR A 83 10.35 9.45 11.60
C TYR A 83 9.72 10.81 11.30
N SER A 84 10.47 11.89 11.57
CA SER A 84 10.17 13.21 11.01
C SER A 84 10.95 13.37 9.71
N LEU A 85 10.27 13.20 8.57
CA LEU A 85 10.83 13.40 7.22
C LEU A 85 11.03 14.89 6.92
N GLY A 86 11.78 15.60 7.77
CA GLY A 86 12.06 17.04 7.61
C GLY A 86 13.12 17.36 6.54
N LYS A 87 13.84 16.36 6.02
CA LYS A 87 14.93 16.55 5.03
C LYS A 87 15.03 15.37 4.05
N GLY A 88 14.10 15.27 3.11
CA GLY A 88 13.96 14.13 2.18
C GLY A 88 15.26 13.64 1.54
N LEU A 89 16.10 14.51 0.97
CA LEU A 89 17.33 14.07 0.27
C LEU A 89 18.38 13.42 1.19
N HIS A 90 18.53 13.94 2.41
CA HIS A 90 19.52 13.41 3.36
C HIS A 90 19.09 12.03 3.90
N VAL A 91 17.79 11.86 4.11
CA VAL A 91 17.21 10.59 4.57
C VAL A 91 17.39 9.48 3.52
N MET A 92 17.13 9.76 2.24
CA MET A 92 17.28 8.75 1.18
C MET A 92 18.72 8.28 1.01
N ALA A 93 19.69 9.20 1.15
CA ALA A 93 21.12 8.85 1.10
C ALA A 93 21.53 7.95 2.26
N GLU A 94 21.07 8.25 3.49
CA GLU A 94 21.39 7.41 4.65
C GLU A 94 20.70 6.04 4.55
N ILE A 95 19.45 5.97 4.08
CA ILE A 95 18.77 4.70 3.80
C ILE A 95 19.58 3.86 2.82
N ALA A 96 19.99 4.45 1.68
CA ALA A 96 20.76 3.73 0.67
C ALA A 96 22.08 3.19 1.23
N LYS A 97 22.78 4.00 2.04
CA LYS A 97 24.00 3.60 2.72
C LYS A 97 23.77 2.44 3.69
N THR A 98 22.77 2.55 4.57
CA THR A 98 22.42 1.47 5.52
C THR A 98 22.04 0.18 4.81
N MET A 99 21.24 0.25 3.74
CA MET A 99 20.83 -0.95 2.98
C MET A 99 22.02 -1.65 2.31
N GLN A 100 23.05 -0.91 1.90
CA GLN A 100 24.26 -1.46 1.29
C GLN A 100 25.17 -2.20 2.29
N GLU A 101 24.95 -2.04 3.60
CA GLU A 101 25.69 -2.79 4.63
C GLU A 101 25.18 -4.23 4.80
N TYR A 102 23.97 -4.53 4.30
CA TYR A 102 23.38 -5.86 4.39
C TYR A 102 23.71 -6.72 3.15
N PRO A 103 23.81 -8.06 3.29
CA PRO A 103 24.17 -8.97 2.19
C PRO A 103 22.97 -9.25 1.26
N VAL A 104 22.31 -8.19 0.78
CA VAL A 104 21.15 -8.25 -0.12
C VAL A 104 21.40 -7.39 -1.36
N ALA A 105 20.79 -7.77 -2.49
CA ALA A 105 20.85 -6.96 -3.70
C ALA A 105 19.99 -5.69 -3.54
N PHE A 106 20.63 -4.54 -3.30
CA PHE A 106 19.94 -3.27 -3.16
C PHE A 106 19.69 -2.62 -4.52
N TYR A 107 18.41 -2.43 -4.88
CA TYR A 107 17.99 -1.86 -6.16
C TYR A 107 17.67 -0.35 -6.10
N GLY A 108 17.58 0.23 -4.91
CA GLY A 108 17.39 1.67 -4.72
C GLY A 108 16.36 2.01 -3.64
N ALA A 109 16.38 3.27 -3.23
CA ALA A 109 15.37 3.90 -2.40
C ALA A 109 14.84 5.10 -3.17
N GLN A 110 13.52 5.17 -3.39
CA GLN A 110 12.89 6.21 -4.20
C GLN A 110 11.57 6.65 -3.58
N ILE A 111 11.19 7.91 -3.82
CA ILE A 111 9.83 8.40 -3.53
C ILE A 111 8.99 8.06 -4.76
N ILE A 112 8.01 7.18 -4.61
CA ILE A 112 7.07 6.87 -5.68
C ILE A 112 6.07 8.02 -5.85
N THR A 113 5.59 8.20 -7.07
CA THR A 113 4.48 9.12 -7.36
C THR A 113 3.18 8.60 -6.76
N GLY A 114 2.22 9.48 -6.53
CA GLY A 114 0.92 9.07 -6.00
C GLY A 114 0.14 8.19 -6.98
N GLU A 115 0.31 8.40 -8.29
CA GLU A 115 -0.25 7.55 -9.32
C GLU A 115 0.37 6.15 -9.34
N GLU A 116 1.69 6.03 -9.10
CA GLU A 116 2.37 4.74 -8.93
C GLU A 116 1.88 4.01 -7.68
N GLU A 117 1.80 4.69 -6.53
CA GLU A 117 1.26 4.14 -5.28
C GLU A 117 -0.15 3.57 -5.50
N GLY A 118 -1.05 4.35 -6.10
CA GLY A 118 -2.40 3.90 -6.42
C GLY A 118 -2.42 2.76 -7.45
N ALA A 119 -1.55 2.78 -8.45
CA ALA A 119 -1.49 1.72 -9.47
C ALA A 119 -0.93 0.41 -8.92
N TYR A 120 0.11 0.44 -8.09
CA TYR A 120 0.69 -0.74 -7.45
C TYR A 120 -0.29 -1.39 -6.47
N GLY A 121 -1.04 -0.60 -5.70
CA GLY A 121 -2.13 -1.13 -4.87
C GLY A 121 -3.22 -1.84 -5.72
N TRP A 122 -3.61 -1.24 -6.85
CA TRP A 122 -4.56 -1.86 -7.78
C TRP A 122 -4.02 -3.15 -8.41
N ILE A 123 -2.74 -3.19 -8.81
CA ILE A 123 -2.09 -4.39 -9.34
C ILE A 123 -2.08 -5.48 -8.27
N THR A 124 -1.74 -5.15 -7.03
CA THR A 124 -1.65 -6.09 -5.90
C THR A 124 -3.00 -6.77 -5.66
N ILE A 125 -4.09 -6.01 -5.52
CA ILE A 125 -5.44 -6.57 -5.33
C ILE A 125 -5.81 -7.50 -6.48
N ASN A 126 -5.63 -7.03 -7.71
CA ASN A 126 -6.07 -7.77 -8.89
C ASN A 126 -5.19 -9.01 -9.18
N TYR A 127 -3.92 -8.97 -8.78
CA TYR A 127 -3.02 -10.13 -8.79
C TYR A 127 -3.44 -11.17 -7.76
N LEU A 128 -3.63 -10.76 -6.49
CA LEU A 128 -4.02 -11.67 -5.40
C LEU A 128 -5.39 -12.32 -5.61
N LEU A 129 -6.30 -11.63 -6.31
CA LEU A 129 -7.64 -12.13 -6.65
C LEU A 129 -7.69 -12.87 -8.00
N GLU A 130 -6.54 -13.12 -8.64
CA GLU A 130 -6.43 -13.83 -9.93
C GLU A 130 -7.30 -13.23 -11.05
N SER A 131 -7.52 -11.92 -11.00
CA SER A 131 -8.42 -11.22 -11.93
C SER A 131 -7.75 -10.91 -13.29
N PHE A 132 -6.42 -10.96 -13.37
CA PHE A 132 -5.68 -10.80 -14.61
C PHE A 132 -5.60 -12.08 -15.44
N THR A 133 -5.51 -13.23 -14.77
CA THR A 133 -5.36 -14.53 -15.41
C THR A 133 -6.02 -15.58 -14.53
N LYS A 134 -6.93 -16.38 -15.10
CA LYS A 134 -7.61 -17.46 -14.36
C LYS A 134 -7.43 -18.78 -15.09
N TYR A 135 -7.10 -19.85 -14.37
CA TYR A 135 -7.04 -21.17 -14.99
C TYR A 135 -8.45 -21.65 -15.34
N SER A 136 -8.65 -22.11 -16.58
CA SER A 136 -9.89 -22.75 -17.02
C SER A 136 -9.69 -24.26 -17.05
N PRO A 137 -10.24 -25.02 -16.07
CA PRO A 137 -10.13 -26.48 -16.08
C PRO A 137 -10.76 -27.11 -17.33
N LYS A 138 -11.81 -26.48 -17.88
CA LYS A 138 -12.46 -26.96 -19.10
C LYS A 138 -11.56 -26.82 -20.33
N ALA A 139 -10.87 -25.69 -20.46
CA ALA A 139 -10.00 -25.41 -21.60
C ALA A 139 -8.55 -25.88 -21.39
N HIS A 140 -8.22 -26.39 -20.19
CA HIS A 140 -6.87 -26.75 -19.76
C HIS A 140 -5.82 -25.65 -20.02
N MET A 141 -6.24 -24.39 -19.95
CA MET A 141 -5.39 -23.23 -20.23
C MET A 141 -5.74 -22.05 -19.33
N TRP A 142 -4.77 -21.17 -19.15
CA TRP A 142 -4.97 -19.86 -18.54
C TRP A 142 -5.74 -18.95 -19.49
N VAL A 143 -6.84 -18.40 -19.03
CA VAL A 143 -7.65 -17.44 -19.77
C VAL A 143 -7.51 -16.06 -19.17
N HIS A 144 -7.54 -15.05 -20.03
CA HIS A 144 -7.58 -13.64 -19.63
C HIS A 144 -9.05 -13.25 -19.37
N PRO A 145 -9.44 -12.91 -18.14
CA PRO A 145 -10.71 -12.27 -17.87
C PRO A 145 -10.68 -10.86 -18.49
N GLY A 146 -11.75 -10.44 -19.17
CA GLY A 146 -11.81 -9.07 -19.73
C GLY A 146 -11.55 -8.01 -18.65
N ALA A 147 -10.93 -6.89 -19.01
CA ALA A 147 -10.53 -5.82 -18.07
C ALA A 147 -11.70 -5.29 -17.21
N ASP A 148 -12.94 -5.43 -17.71
CA ASP A 148 -14.19 -5.14 -17.01
C ASP A 148 -14.41 -5.96 -15.72
N ASN A 149 -13.66 -7.05 -15.52
CA ASN A 149 -13.71 -7.90 -14.34
C ASN A 149 -12.66 -7.55 -13.28
N SER A 150 -11.85 -6.52 -13.50
CA SER A 150 -10.90 -6.03 -12.49
C SER A 150 -11.61 -5.28 -11.37
N PHE A 151 -11.05 -5.37 -10.17
CA PHE A 151 -11.48 -4.65 -8.98
C PHE A 151 -10.84 -3.27 -8.93
N GLY A 152 -11.55 -2.29 -8.40
CA GLY A 152 -10.98 -1.01 -7.98
C GLY A 152 -10.25 -1.13 -6.65
N ALA A 153 -9.40 -0.16 -6.37
CA ALA A 153 -8.57 -0.06 -5.18
C ALA A 153 -8.77 1.30 -4.52
N LEU A 154 -9.02 1.29 -3.21
CA LEU A 154 -9.07 2.48 -2.35
C LEU A 154 -8.03 2.32 -1.25
N ASP A 155 -7.10 3.26 -1.19
CA ASP A 155 -6.05 3.28 -0.18
C ASP A 155 -6.18 4.54 0.67
N LEU A 156 -6.09 4.39 1.99
CA LEU A 156 -6.08 5.51 2.92
C LEU A 156 -4.82 5.40 3.78
N GLY A 157 -3.86 6.26 3.47
CA GLY A 157 -2.64 6.44 4.25
C GLY A 157 -2.77 7.54 5.30
N GLY A 158 -1.67 7.83 5.99
CA GLY A 158 -1.60 8.93 6.93
C GLY A 158 -1.60 10.32 6.26
N ALA A 159 -0.94 10.44 5.10
CA ALA A 159 -0.76 11.73 4.40
C ALA A 159 -1.57 11.89 3.11
N SER A 160 -1.88 10.80 2.41
CA SER A 160 -2.66 10.79 1.16
C SER A 160 -3.72 9.70 1.17
N THR A 161 -4.62 9.76 0.19
CA THR A 161 -5.56 8.68 -0.14
C THR A 161 -5.64 8.53 -1.65
N GLN A 162 -5.77 7.31 -2.12
CA GLN A 162 -5.70 6.95 -3.53
C GLN A 162 -6.99 6.24 -3.95
N ILE A 163 -7.36 6.46 -5.21
CA ILE A 163 -8.43 5.73 -5.89
C ILE A 163 -7.92 5.27 -7.25
N SER A 164 -8.04 3.97 -7.52
CA SER A 164 -7.59 3.37 -8.77
C SER A 164 -8.61 2.37 -9.30
N PHE A 165 -9.04 2.49 -10.55
CA PHE A 165 -9.95 1.53 -11.18
C PHE A 165 -9.92 1.61 -12.70
N ALA A 166 -10.35 0.55 -13.36
CA ALA A 166 -10.60 0.56 -14.80
C ALA A 166 -11.95 1.26 -15.09
N PRO A 167 -11.96 2.45 -15.70
CA PRO A 167 -13.21 3.16 -15.98
C PRO A 167 -14.02 2.47 -17.09
N LYS A 168 -15.35 2.55 -17.01
CA LYS A 168 -16.28 2.02 -18.02
C LYS A 168 -17.12 3.15 -18.63
N GLY A 169 -17.37 3.06 -19.93
CA GLY A 169 -18.22 4.01 -20.67
C GLY A 169 -17.57 4.54 -21.95
N SER A 170 -18.38 5.18 -22.79
CA SER A 170 -17.96 5.69 -24.11
C SER A 170 -17.30 7.08 -24.08
N LEU A 171 -17.41 7.81 -22.95
CA LEU A 171 -16.96 9.20 -22.82
C LEU A 171 -15.70 9.36 -21.94
N ILE A 172 -14.92 8.29 -21.77
CA ILE A 172 -13.71 8.29 -20.93
C ILE A 172 -12.63 9.18 -21.57
N ASN A 173 -12.07 10.10 -20.78
CA ASN A 173 -10.87 10.82 -21.16
C ASN A 173 -9.61 9.95 -20.96
N TRP A 174 -9.22 9.19 -21.99
CA TRP A 174 -8.07 8.30 -21.95
C TRP A 174 -6.73 8.99 -21.70
N ASN A 175 -6.60 10.29 -21.98
CA ASN A 175 -5.39 11.07 -21.65
C ASN A 175 -5.20 11.29 -20.14
N LYS A 176 -6.24 11.00 -19.35
CA LYS A 176 -6.23 11.05 -17.88
C LYS A 176 -6.17 9.65 -17.26
N THR A 177 -5.78 8.65 -18.04
CA THR A 177 -5.60 7.27 -17.57
C THR A 177 -4.13 6.86 -17.63
N SER A 178 -3.71 6.03 -16.68
CA SER A 178 -2.41 5.37 -16.68
C SER A 178 -2.51 4.07 -17.46
N ARG A 179 -1.58 3.87 -18.40
CA ARG A 179 -1.52 2.69 -19.26
C ARG A 179 -0.35 1.81 -18.88
N PHE A 180 -0.62 0.51 -18.73
CA PHE A 180 0.42 -0.50 -18.48
C PHE A 180 0.12 -1.80 -19.20
N MET A 181 1.16 -2.62 -19.36
CA MET A 181 1.06 -3.94 -19.96
C MET A 181 1.27 -5.00 -18.89
N LEU A 182 0.26 -5.83 -18.64
CA LEU A 182 0.31 -6.94 -17.68
C LEU A 182 -0.07 -8.21 -18.43
N TYR A 183 0.76 -9.25 -18.33
CA TYR A 183 0.52 -10.54 -18.98
C TYR A 183 0.29 -10.46 -20.51
N GLY A 184 0.91 -9.48 -21.17
CA GLY A 184 0.74 -9.24 -22.61
C GLY A 184 -0.53 -8.44 -22.99
N TYR A 185 -1.34 -8.04 -22.01
CA TYR A 185 -2.55 -7.24 -22.22
C TYR A 185 -2.34 -5.80 -21.76
N ASN A 186 -2.87 -4.86 -22.55
CA ASN A 186 -2.89 -3.45 -22.19
C ASN A 186 -4.07 -3.17 -21.26
N TYR A 187 -3.80 -2.49 -20.16
CA TYR A 187 -4.79 -1.98 -19.23
C TYR A 187 -4.68 -0.47 -19.17
N ASN A 188 -5.82 0.19 -19.12
CA ASN A 188 -5.95 1.61 -18.87
C ASN A 188 -6.74 1.77 -17.58
N ILE A 189 -6.13 2.38 -16.57
CA ILE A 189 -6.82 2.68 -15.30
C ILE A 189 -6.83 4.17 -15.07
N TYR A 190 -7.90 4.65 -14.45
CA TYR A 190 -7.86 5.91 -13.75
C TYR A 190 -7.17 5.66 -12.40
N THR A 191 -6.19 6.50 -12.06
CA THR A 191 -5.53 6.52 -10.74
C THR A 191 -5.35 7.97 -10.35
N HIS A 192 -5.62 8.29 -9.09
CA HIS A 192 -5.33 9.61 -8.53
C HIS A 192 -4.98 9.49 -7.05
N SER A 193 -4.05 10.35 -6.62
CA SER A 193 -3.64 10.48 -5.22
C SER A 193 -3.97 11.87 -4.70
N TYR A 194 -4.82 11.92 -3.68
CA TYR A 194 -5.17 13.14 -2.98
C TYR A 194 -4.18 13.37 -1.83
N LEU A 195 -3.07 14.03 -2.13
CA LEU A 195 -2.13 14.49 -1.10
C LEU A 195 -2.84 15.41 -0.11
N CYS A 196 -2.50 15.31 1.18
CA CYS A 196 -3.15 16.02 2.28
C CYS A 196 -4.58 15.56 2.64
N TYR A 197 -5.05 14.47 2.02
CA TYR A 197 -6.34 13.83 2.34
C TYR A 197 -6.18 12.49 3.08
N GLY A 198 -4.95 12.10 3.42
CA GLY A 198 -4.72 11.01 4.38
C GLY A 198 -5.23 11.37 5.78
N GLN A 199 -5.53 10.35 6.60
CA GLN A 199 -6.27 10.56 7.85
C GLN A 199 -5.58 11.51 8.85
N ASN A 200 -4.24 11.49 8.93
CA ASN A 200 -3.50 12.31 9.89
C ASN A 200 -3.40 13.77 9.41
N GLU A 201 -3.22 13.97 8.11
CA GLU A 201 -3.19 15.31 7.52
C GLU A 201 -4.58 15.96 7.48
N MET A 202 -5.64 15.16 7.25
CA MET A 202 -7.02 15.63 7.37
C MET A 202 -7.35 16.07 8.80
N TRP A 203 -6.89 15.30 9.80
CA TRP A 203 -7.03 15.70 11.19
C TRP A 203 -6.31 17.04 11.48
N LYS A 204 -5.06 17.20 11.04
CA LYS A 204 -4.32 18.47 11.22
C LYS A 204 -5.02 19.64 10.54
N ARG A 205 -5.52 19.44 9.32
CA ARG A 205 -6.27 20.47 8.57
C ARG A 205 -7.57 20.85 9.28
N LEU A 206 -8.32 19.87 9.79
CA LEU A 206 -9.53 20.10 10.58
C LEU A 206 -9.23 20.90 11.84
N ALA A 207 -8.24 20.48 12.63
CA ALA A 207 -7.84 21.16 13.85
C ALA A 207 -7.44 22.61 13.57
N LYS A 208 -6.59 22.84 12.55
CA LYS A 208 -6.20 24.19 12.12
C LYS A 208 -7.44 25.04 11.77
N GLN A 209 -8.37 24.50 10.98
CA GLN A 209 -9.57 25.22 10.59
C GLN A 209 -10.43 25.63 11.81
N LEU A 210 -10.66 24.72 12.75
CA LEU A 210 -11.43 25.01 13.96
C LEU A 210 -10.75 26.10 14.82
N ILE A 211 -9.42 26.07 14.91
CA ILE A 211 -8.66 27.08 15.65
C ILE A 211 -8.81 28.47 15.00
N VAL A 212 -8.71 28.55 13.67
CA VAL A 212 -8.91 29.82 12.94
C VAL A 212 -10.33 30.35 13.16
N GLU A 213 -11.35 29.50 13.05
CA GLU A 213 -12.75 29.88 13.26
C GLU A 213 -13.05 30.32 14.70
N SER A 214 -12.30 29.82 15.69
CA SER A 214 -12.44 30.18 17.11
C SER A 214 -11.92 31.57 17.49
N SER A 215 -11.47 32.37 16.51
CA SER A 215 -10.88 33.70 16.75
C SER A 215 -9.71 33.67 17.74
N SER A 216 -8.82 32.66 17.61
CA SER A 216 -7.60 32.52 18.41
C SER A 216 -7.80 32.25 19.91
N SER A 217 -8.93 31.64 20.29
CA SER A 217 -9.14 31.09 21.63
C SER A 217 -8.08 30.04 22.00
N THR A 218 -7.71 29.97 23.28
CA THR A 218 -6.82 28.91 23.80
C THR A 218 -7.55 27.60 24.04
N ILE A 219 -8.89 27.63 24.13
CA ILE A 219 -9.76 26.45 24.23
C ILE A 219 -10.68 26.46 23.00
N VAL A 220 -10.57 25.42 22.18
CA VAL A 220 -11.29 25.30 20.91
C VAL A 220 -12.15 24.06 20.94
N GLU A 221 -13.44 24.23 20.62
CA GLU A 221 -14.37 23.12 20.58
C GLU A 221 -14.11 22.24 19.36
N HIS A 222 -14.02 20.92 19.58
CA HIS A 222 -13.77 19.93 18.55
C HIS A 222 -14.99 19.02 18.39
N PRO A 223 -15.85 19.22 17.38
CA PRO A 223 -17.12 18.51 17.25
C PRO A 223 -16.94 17.01 16.99
N CYS A 224 -15.83 16.60 16.39
CA CYS A 224 -15.53 15.20 16.10
C CYS A 224 -14.92 14.43 17.27
N TYR A 225 -14.46 15.13 18.31
CA TYR A 225 -13.90 14.47 19.48
C TYR A 225 -15.01 14.06 20.45
N PRO A 226 -14.84 12.92 21.14
CA PRO A 226 -15.79 12.52 22.17
C PRO A 226 -15.80 13.56 23.28
N LYS A 227 -16.98 13.84 23.82
CA LYS A 227 -17.21 14.83 24.86
C LYS A 227 -16.31 14.54 26.05
N ASP A 228 -15.78 15.62 26.64
CA ASP A 228 -14.87 15.61 27.80
C ASP A 228 -13.45 15.12 27.50
N TYR A 229 -13.17 14.62 26.29
CA TYR A 229 -11.80 14.44 25.81
C TYR A 229 -11.14 15.80 25.59
N LYS A 230 -9.88 15.91 26.03
CA LYS A 230 -9.06 17.12 25.88
C LYS A 230 -7.68 16.76 25.36
N GLU A 231 -7.22 17.50 24.38
CA GLU A 231 -5.88 17.36 23.83
C GLU A 231 -5.25 18.74 23.68
N THR A 232 -4.03 18.91 24.18
CA THR A 232 -3.28 20.16 24.04
C THR A 232 -2.23 19.99 22.96
N ILE A 233 -2.28 20.85 21.96
CA ILE A 233 -1.38 20.84 20.80
C ILE A 233 -0.61 22.15 20.70
N SER A 234 0.62 22.08 20.22
CA SER A 234 1.40 23.28 19.91
C SER A 234 1.11 23.77 18.49
N LEU A 235 0.88 25.08 18.32
CA LEU A 235 0.66 25.67 17.01
C LEU A 235 1.88 25.52 16.08
N SER A 236 3.10 25.41 16.61
CA SER A 236 4.28 25.18 15.79
C SER A 236 4.29 23.81 15.11
N SER A 237 3.55 22.82 15.63
CA SER A 237 3.42 21.50 15.00
C SER A 237 2.82 21.58 13.59
N PHE A 238 1.91 22.53 13.33
CA PHE A 238 1.31 22.73 12.01
C PHE A 238 2.29 23.25 10.95
N ARG A 239 3.42 23.83 11.35
CA ARG A 239 4.48 24.26 10.40
C ARG A 239 5.23 23.09 9.79
N THR A 240 5.23 21.94 10.47
CA THR A 240 5.98 20.76 10.04
C THR A 240 5.33 20.04 8.86
N SER A 241 4.05 20.29 8.61
CA SER A 241 3.33 19.68 7.49
C SER A 241 3.06 20.69 6.37
N PRO A 242 3.39 20.38 5.10
CA PRO A 242 3.03 21.23 3.96
C PRO A 242 1.51 21.40 3.80
N CYS A 243 0.70 20.48 4.34
CA CYS A 243 -0.76 20.51 4.29
C CYS A 243 -1.39 21.58 5.18
N THR A 244 -0.65 22.04 6.20
CA THR A 244 -1.10 23.07 7.15
C THR A 244 -0.16 24.28 7.20
N ASN A 245 1.05 24.18 6.65
CA ASN A 245 2.05 25.24 6.61
C ASN A 245 1.79 26.31 5.53
N GLN A 246 0.75 26.16 4.71
CA GLN A 246 0.35 27.26 3.83
C GLN A 246 0.06 28.50 4.69
N SER A 247 0.77 29.58 4.39
CA SER A 247 0.71 30.87 5.08
C SER A 247 -0.74 31.34 5.16
N ASP A 248 -1.38 31.05 6.29
CA ASP A 248 -2.72 31.53 6.56
C ASP A 248 -2.56 32.88 7.27
N PRO A 249 -2.90 34.01 6.63
CA PRO A 249 -2.81 35.32 7.27
C PRO A 249 -3.67 35.44 8.54
N HIS A 250 -4.59 34.50 8.79
CA HIS A 250 -5.47 34.48 9.95
C HIS A 250 -4.97 33.64 11.14
N LEU A 251 -3.83 32.94 11.01
CA LEU A 251 -3.21 32.23 12.11
C LEU A 251 -1.80 32.78 12.36
N PRO A 252 -1.62 33.77 13.25
CA PRO A 252 -0.30 34.09 13.79
C PRO A 252 0.19 32.83 14.48
N LEU A 253 1.11 32.11 13.84
CA LEU A 253 1.66 30.86 14.33
C LEU A 253 2.62 31.09 15.51
N ASP A 254 2.42 32.12 16.33
CA ASP A 254 3.22 32.33 17.53
C ASP A 254 3.20 31.04 18.36
N ASP A 255 4.34 30.72 18.98
CA ASP A 255 4.55 29.42 19.63
C ASP A 255 3.72 29.34 20.92
N ARG A 256 2.45 28.97 20.75
CA ARG A 256 1.46 28.82 21.80
C ARG A 256 0.78 27.46 21.72
N ASN A 257 0.30 27.02 22.87
CA ASN A 257 -0.48 25.82 22.99
C ASN A 257 -1.98 26.14 22.94
N VAL A 258 -2.74 25.28 22.28
CA VAL A 258 -4.20 25.33 22.20
C VAL A 258 -4.76 23.99 22.65
N THR A 259 -5.79 24.02 23.48
CA THR A 259 -6.50 22.83 23.94
C THR A 259 -7.75 22.63 23.08
N LEU A 260 -7.82 21.49 22.40
CA LEU A 260 -9.01 21.01 21.70
C LEU A 260 -9.89 20.25 22.70
N GLU A 261 -11.15 20.64 22.83
CA GLU A 261 -12.12 20.03 23.75
C GLU A 261 -13.29 19.39 23.00
N GLY A 262 -13.53 18.11 23.24
CA GLY A 262 -14.54 17.34 22.52
C GLY A 262 -15.99 17.70 22.86
N ARG A 263 -16.88 17.47 21.89
CA ARG A 263 -18.31 17.81 21.97
C ARG A 263 -19.28 16.69 21.55
N SER A 264 -18.79 15.55 21.04
CA SER A 264 -19.63 14.45 20.52
C SER A 264 -20.72 14.90 19.55
N ASN A 265 -20.41 15.88 18.70
CA ASN A 265 -21.39 16.47 17.78
C ASN A 265 -21.19 15.90 16.38
N ALA A 266 -21.80 14.74 16.10
CA ALA A 266 -21.66 14.04 14.83
C ALA A 266 -22.04 14.91 13.61
N SER A 267 -23.16 15.63 13.68
CA SER A 267 -23.59 16.52 12.59
C SER A 267 -22.64 17.71 12.40
N GLY A 268 -22.19 18.32 13.49
CA GLY A 268 -21.19 19.39 13.46
C GLY A 268 -19.84 18.92 12.92
N CYS A 269 -19.44 17.69 13.26
CA CYS A 269 -18.24 17.05 12.75
C CYS A 269 -18.31 16.87 11.24
N LEU A 270 -19.42 16.33 10.72
CA LEU A 270 -19.63 16.16 9.28
C LEU A 270 -19.58 17.50 8.53
N VAL A 271 -20.19 18.56 9.10
CA VAL A 271 -20.13 19.91 8.52
C VAL A 271 -18.68 20.43 8.50
N ALA A 272 -17.95 20.29 9.60
CA ALA A 272 -16.56 20.76 9.68
C ALA A 272 -15.63 20.00 8.71
N VAL A 273 -15.76 18.67 8.62
CA VAL A 273 -15.00 17.85 7.66
C VAL A 273 -15.34 18.23 6.22
N LYS A 274 -16.62 18.46 5.89
CA LYS A 274 -17.04 18.87 4.54
C LYS A 274 -16.40 20.17 4.06
N LYS A 275 -16.08 21.10 4.97
CA LYS A 275 -15.41 22.37 4.61
C LYS A 275 -13.98 22.16 4.09
N LEU A 276 -13.37 21.01 4.35
CA LEU A 276 -12.03 20.67 3.86
C LEU A 276 -12.01 20.27 2.37
N PHE A 277 -13.17 20.07 1.75
CA PHE A 277 -13.30 19.68 0.34
C PHE A 277 -13.85 20.85 -0.48
N ASN A 278 -13.20 21.19 -1.60
CA ASN A 278 -13.72 22.21 -2.50
C ASN A 278 -14.54 21.59 -3.63
N PHE A 279 -15.84 21.39 -3.39
CA PHE A 279 -16.76 20.89 -4.41
C PHE A 279 -17.11 21.93 -5.48
N SER A 280 -16.96 23.23 -5.22
CA SER A 280 -17.30 24.28 -6.20
C SER A 280 -16.26 24.41 -7.31
N ALA A 281 -15.02 23.98 -7.08
CA ALA A 281 -13.95 23.94 -8.08
C ALA A 281 -14.28 23.07 -9.31
N CYS A 282 -15.20 22.12 -9.18
CA CYS A 282 -15.68 21.30 -10.30
C CYS A 282 -16.54 22.07 -11.31
N GLY A 283 -17.04 23.26 -10.95
CA GLY A 283 -17.91 24.06 -11.81
C GLY A 283 -19.15 23.27 -12.28
N GLN A 284 -19.30 23.13 -13.59
CA GLN A 284 -20.38 22.34 -14.22
C GLN A 284 -19.92 20.95 -14.70
N SER A 285 -18.68 20.54 -14.38
CA SER A 285 -18.16 19.23 -14.81
C SER A 285 -18.90 18.10 -14.10
N GLN A 286 -19.38 17.12 -14.87
CA GLN A 286 -20.03 15.93 -14.33
C GLN A 286 -19.02 14.87 -13.87
N ASP A 287 -17.83 14.84 -14.50
CA ASP A 287 -16.77 13.87 -14.19
C ASP A 287 -15.69 14.53 -13.32
N CYS A 288 -16.09 14.95 -12.13
CA CYS A 288 -15.23 15.58 -11.14
C CYS A 288 -15.55 15.06 -9.74
N SER A 289 -14.51 14.85 -8.95
CA SER A 289 -14.63 14.45 -7.55
C SER A 289 -14.77 15.68 -6.65
N PHE A 290 -13.65 16.29 -6.29
CA PHE A 290 -13.52 17.53 -5.52
C PHE A 290 -12.20 18.22 -5.90
N ASP A 291 -12.01 19.46 -5.46
CA ASP A 291 -10.83 20.28 -5.76
C ASP A 291 -10.56 20.47 -7.27
N GLY A 292 -11.59 20.33 -8.10
CA GLY A 292 -11.48 20.45 -9.56
C GLY A 292 -10.79 19.26 -10.22
N ILE A 293 -10.63 18.14 -9.50
CA ILE A 293 -9.98 16.94 -10.00
C ILE A 293 -10.96 16.12 -10.85
N TYR A 294 -10.57 15.85 -12.10
CA TYR A 294 -11.30 14.95 -12.97
C TYR A 294 -11.35 13.55 -12.37
N GLN A 295 -12.55 12.95 -12.32
CA GLN A 295 -12.76 11.56 -11.94
C GLN A 295 -13.87 10.98 -12.80
N PRO A 296 -13.63 9.90 -13.56
CA PRO A 296 -14.69 9.23 -14.31
C PRO A 296 -15.71 8.59 -13.35
N PRO A 297 -16.92 8.27 -13.82
CA PRO A 297 -17.91 7.57 -13.02
C PRO A 297 -17.33 6.27 -12.45
N VAL A 298 -17.44 6.10 -11.13
CA VAL A 298 -16.97 4.88 -10.45
C VAL A 298 -17.76 3.68 -10.96
N SER A 299 -17.08 2.56 -11.21
CA SER A 299 -17.72 1.36 -11.72
C SER A 299 -16.99 0.11 -11.22
N GLY A 300 -17.72 -1.00 -11.10
CA GLY A 300 -17.17 -2.26 -10.60
C GLY A 300 -17.18 -2.36 -9.07
N GLN A 301 -16.52 -3.40 -8.57
CA GLN A 301 -16.33 -3.65 -7.14
C GLN A 301 -14.98 -3.09 -6.69
N PHE A 302 -14.88 -2.61 -5.46
CA PHE A 302 -13.67 -2.00 -4.91
C PHE A 302 -13.23 -2.74 -3.65
N PHE A 303 -11.91 -2.87 -3.49
CA PHE A 303 -11.29 -3.22 -2.22
C PHE A 303 -10.73 -1.96 -1.58
N ALA A 304 -11.09 -1.73 -0.32
CA ALA A 304 -10.59 -0.64 0.48
C ALA A 304 -9.67 -1.18 1.58
N PHE A 305 -8.42 -0.73 1.61
CA PHE A 305 -7.39 -1.26 2.49
C PHE A 305 -6.68 -0.15 3.28
N SER A 306 -5.62 -0.50 3.99
CA SER A 306 -4.92 0.39 4.92
C SER A 306 -5.88 0.95 5.97
N ALA A 307 -5.88 2.27 6.21
CA ALA A 307 -6.75 2.85 7.21
C ALA A 307 -8.25 2.70 6.93
N PHE A 308 -8.68 2.48 5.68
CA PHE A 308 -10.09 2.12 5.44
C PHE A 308 -10.45 0.84 6.20
N TYR A 309 -9.64 -0.20 6.04
CA TYR A 309 -9.85 -1.49 6.70
C TYR A 309 -9.79 -1.36 8.23
N TYR A 310 -8.76 -0.72 8.78
CA TYR A 310 -8.61 -0.63 10.24
C TYR A 310 -9.77 0.14 10.90
N ASN A 311 -10.18 1.28 10.33
CA ASN A 311 -11.30 2.07 10.87
C ASN A 311 -12.63 1.30 10.75
N PHE A 312 -12.88 0.64 9.62
CA PHE A 312 -14.13 -0.12 9.43
C PHE A 312 -14.14 -1.41 10.25
N ASN A 313 -13.01 -2.08 10.43
CA ASN A 313 -12.87 -3.25 11.29
C ASN A 313 -13.13 -2.90 12.75
N PHE A 314 -12.62 -1.77 13.24
CA PHE A 314 -12.92 -1.27 14.58
C PHE A 314 -14.43 -1.08 14.81
N LEU A 315 -15.16 -0.64 13.78
CA LEU A 315 -16.62 -0.46 13.82
C LEU A 315 -17.42 -1.71 13.42
N ASN A 316 -16.76 -2.82 13.10
CA ASN A 316 -17.36 -4.05 12.58
C ASN A 316 -18.20 -3.82 11.29
N LEU A 317 -17.62 -3.10 10.32
CA LEU A 317 -18.23 -2.69 9.06
C LEU A 317 -17.47 -3.21 7.81
N THR A 318 -16.76 -4.33 7.92
CA THR A 318 -15.80 -4.76 6.88
C THR A 318 -16.41 -5.37 5.62
N GLU A 319 -17.66 -5.85 5.65
CA GLU A 319 -18.28 -6.44 4.45
C GLU A 319 -19.81 -6.46 4.48
N GLY A 320 -20.43 -6.03 3.37
CA GLY A 320 -21.86 -6.27 3.08
C GLY A 320 -22.86 -5.28 3.69
N GLN A 321 -22.40 -4.29 4.45
CA GLN A 321 -23.28 -3.27 5.04
C GLN A 321 -23.68 -2.20 4.01
N SER A 322 -24.93 -1.72 4.10
CA SER A 322 -25.40 -0.59 3.30
C SER A 322 -24.76 0.73 3.77
N LEU A 323 -24.67 1.74 2.88
CA LEU A 323 -24.20 3.07 3.24
C LEU A 323 -25.02 3.70 4.38
N ALA A 324 -26.32 3.42 4.45
CA ALA A 324 -27.18 3.90 5.53
C ALA A 324 -26.78 3.30 6.88
N THR A 325 -26.50 2.00 6.92
CA THR A 325 -26.03 1.28 8.12
C THR A 325 -24.66 1.79 8.57
N VAL A 326 -23.73 1.98 7.62
CA VAL A 326 -22.39 2.54 7.89
C VAL A 326 -22.53 3.93 8.52
N ARG A 327 -23.33 4.81 7.92
CA ARG A 327 -23.57 6.17 8.42
C ARG A 327 -24.15 6.16 9.83
N GLU A 328 -25.19 5.36 10.06
CA GLU A 328 -25.84 5.29 11.38
C GLU A 328 -24.88 4.78 12.47
N THR A 329 -24.06 3.77 12.16
CA THR A 329 -23.06 3.25 13.10
C THR A 329 -22.02 4.30 13.45
N ILE A 330 -21.52 5.05 12.46
CA ILE A 330 -20.56 6.14 12.68
C ILE A 330 -21.20 7.26 13.50
N GLU A 331 -22.40 7.71 13.14
CA GLU A 331 -23.12 8.77 13.87
C GLU A 331 -23.34 8.39 15.34
N ARG A 332 -23.74 7.13 15.59
CA ARG A 332 -23.92 6.59 16.94
C ARG A 332 -22.61 6.54 17.73
N PHE A 333 -21.51 6.16 17.08
CA PHE A 333 -20.18 6.15 17.70
C PHE A 333 -19.70 7.57 18.04
N CYS A 334 -19.83 8.52 17.12
CA CYS A 334 -19.44 9.91 17.34
C CYS A 334 -20.26 10.64 18.43
N ALA A 335 -21.44 10.13 18.79
CA ALA A 335 -22.27 10.68 19.85
C ALA A 335 -21.83 10.25 21.27
N ARG A 336 -20.89 9.30 21.39
CA ARG A 336 -20.40 8.78 22.68
C ARG A 336 -19.49 9.78 23.40
N THR A 337 -19.49 9.73 24.73
CA THR A 337 -18.54 10.50 25.56
C THR A 337 -17.19 9.81 25.61
N TRP A 338 -16.16 10.47 26.15
CA TRP A 338 -14.84 9.85 26.29
C TRP A 338 -14.83 8.66 27.24
N GLU A 339 -15.73 8.63 28.23
CA GLU A 339 -15.86 7.49 29.14
C GLU A 339 -16.49 6.26 28.47
N ASP A 340 -17.30 6.47 27.42
CA ASP A 340 -18.01 5.41 26.69
C ASP A 340 -17.20 4.78 25.54
N VAL A 341 -16.03 5.35 25.22
CA VAL A 341 -15.16 4.96 24.09
C VAL A 341 -13.99 4.14 24.58
#